data_AF-A0A3N5J2R4-F1
#
_entry.id   AF-A0A3N5J2R4-F1
#
_cell.length_a   1.000
_cell.length_b   1.000
_cell.length_c   1.000
_cell.angle_alpha   90.00
_cell.angle_beta   90.00
_cell.angle_gamma   90.00
#
_symmetry.space_group_name_H-M   'P 1'
#
loop_
_entity.id
_entity.type
_entity.pdbx_description
1 polymer ?
#
loop_
_entity_poly.entity_id
_entity_poly.type
_entity_poly.pdbx_seq_one_letter_code
_entity_poly.pdbx_strand_id
1 'polypeptide(L)'
;SSAAYMHAITYARNRIQGAHITQSMNPSAPKVPIIEHPDVKRMLLYMKSTIEGMRMLCLFLAYHEDIMHVSKSADEVKASTGIVEILTPIVKAGISDAGWLVTAEAMQVYGGYGYCQEYPVEQYARDIKVFSIYEGTNAIQSLDLQMRKILMNPEMFNYKCLKKYIADTVAKAKGIVDDRYIAPVARGMEKFDEVITMMGKQLQEGKFLALVANATPMQQAMFPLIVAWLHLWSLTITIPKSKALVGDAKGADRKKILEDNPEAAYYSGRVLSSQFFIGAEFPKFFGRVECIMNNEGAAIKVDSENFTGALKE
;
A
#
# COMPACT_ATOMS: atom_id res chain seq x y z
N SER A 1 -9.64 5.48 -3.35
CA SER A 1 -11.11 5.54 -3.13
C SER A 1 -11.71 4.13 -3.13
N SER A 2 -12.41 3.71 -2.06
CA SER A 2 -13.14 2.42 -2.07
C SER A 2 -14.32 2.42 -3.02
N ALA A 3 -15.01 3.56 -3.19
CA ALA A 3 -16.10 3.70 -4.14
C ALA A 3 -15.62 3.45 -5.58
N ALA A 4 -14.48 4.05 -5.97
CA ALA A 4 -13.92 3.85 -7.30
C ALA A 4 -13.65 2.37 -7.62
N TYR A 5 -13.15 1.59 -6.64
CA TYR A 5 -12.99 0.14 -6.79
C TYR A 5 -14.32 -0.60 -6.95
N MET A 6 -15.34 -0.26 -6.15
CA MET A 6 -16.65 -0.88 -6.27
C MET A 6 -17.30 -0.59 -7.64
N HIS A 7 -17.12 0.62 -8.17
CA HIS A 7 -17.53 0.96 -9.52
C HIS A 7 -16.73 0.19 -10.58
N ALA A 8 -15.41 0.09 -10.44
CA ALA A 8 -14.56 -0.64 -11.37
C ALA A 8 -14.87 -2.13 -11.44
N ILE A 9 -15.02 -2.81 -10.29
CA ILE A 9 -15.35 -4.24 -10.28
C ILE A 9 -16.77 -4.50 -10.83
N THR A 10 -17.73 -3.61 -10.54
CA THR A 10 -19.09 -3.71 -11.07
C THR A 10 -19.09 -3.56 -12.59
N TYR A 11 -18.38 -2.57 -13.12
CA TYR A 11 -18.25 -2.41 -14.57
C TYR A 11 -17.55 -3.60 -15.21
N ALA A 12 -16.46 -4.09 -14.62
CA ALA A 12 -15.70 -5.21 -15.16
C ALA A 12 -16.51 -6.52 -15.25
N ARG A 13 -17.46 -6.73 -14.32
CA ARG A 13 -18.37 -7.88 -14.33
C ARG A 13 -19.39 -7.83 -15.47
N ASN A 14 -19.74 -6.64 -15.95
CA ASN A 14 -20.84 -6.45 -16.90
C ASN A 14 -20.36 -6.10 -18.32
N ARG A 15 -19.18 -5.49 -18.46
CA ARG A 15 -18.65 -5.09 -19.76
C ARG A 15 -18.15 -6.32 -20.53
N ILE A 16 -18.85 -6.69 -21.61
CA ILE A 16 -18.46 -7.77 -22.52
C ILE A 16 -17.52 -7.24 -23.60
N GLN A 17 -16.28 -7.75 -23.67
CA GLN A 17 -15.30 -7.33 -24.69
C GLN A 17 -14.21 -8.38 -24.85
N GLY A 18 -13.91 -8.77 -26.09
CA GLY A 18 -12.86 -9.75 -26.41
C GLY A 18 -13.19 -11.19 -26.00
N ALA A 19 -12.52 -12.16 -26.62
CA ALA A 19 -12.59 -13.56 -26.23
C ALA A 19 -11.70 -13.84 -25.02
N HIS A 20 -11.97 -14.92 -24.28
CA HIS A 20 -11.06 -15.36 -23.22
C HIS A 20 -9.66 -15.65 -23.79
N ILE A 21 -8.60 -15.28 -23.07
CA ILE A 21 -7.22 -15.33 -23.60
C ILE A 21 -6.78 -16.73 -24.08
N THR A 22 -7.29 -17.79 -23.45
CA THR A 22 -7.02 -19.18 -23.86
C THR A 22 -7.71 -19.59 -25.16
N GLN A 23 -8.62 -18.77 -25.68
CA GLN A 23 -9.30 -18.95 -26.95
C GLN A 23 -9.01 -17.81 -27.93
N SER A 24 -7.95 -17.02 -27.72
CA SER A 24 -7.61 -15.87 -28.57
C SER A 24 -7.38 -16.24 -30.05
N MET A 25 -6.93 -17.47 -30.30
CA MET A 25 -6.71 -18.01 -31.65
C MET A 25 -7.94 -18.68 -32.26
N ASN A 26 -9.07 -18.74 -31.53
CA ASN A 26 -10.34 -19.28 -32.05
C ASN A 26 -11.23 -18.13 -32.55
N PRO A 27 -11.42 -17.96 -33.88
CA PRO A 27 -12.25 -16.89 -34.43
C PRO A 27 -13.72 -16.97 -34.04
N SER A 28 -14.19 -18.13 -33.59
CA SER A 28 -15.59 -18.38 -33.17
C SER A 28 -15.78 -18.29 -31.65
N ALA A 29 -14.75 -17.92 -30.89
CA ALA A 29 -14.84 -17.83 -29.44
C ALA A 29 -15.85 -16.74 -29.01
N PRO A 30 -16.74 -17.03 -28.04
CA PRO A 30 -17.66 -16.03 -27.53
C PRO A 30 -16.89 -14.92 -26.79
N LYS A 31 -17.44 -13.71 -26.82
CA LYS A 31 -16.93 -12.62 -26.00
C LYS A 31 -17.23 -12.88 -24.53
N VAL A 32 -16.33 -12.47 -23.65
CA VAL A 32 -16.47 -12.63 -22.19
C VAL A 32 -16.53 -11.28 -21.48
N PRO A 33 -17.08 -11.21 -20.26
CA PRO A 33 -16.90 -10.06 -19.38
C PRO A 33 -15.42 -9.75 -19.19
N ILE A 34 -15.05 -8.47 -19.15
CA ILE A 34 -13.64 -8.08 -19.04
C ILE A 34 -13.00 -8.51 -17.72
N ILE A 35 -13.79 -8.76 -16.67
CA ILE A 35 -13.28 -9.34 -15.42
C ILE A 35 -12.62 -10.70 -15.65
N GLU A 36 -12.89 -11.40 -16.74
CA GLU A 36 -12.21 -12.66 -17.05
C GLU A 36 -10.78 -12.49 -17.57
N HIS A 37 -10.41 -11.30 -18.04
CA HIS A 37 -9.08 -11.02 -18.57
C HIS A 37 -8.03 -10.92 -17.45
N PRO A 38 -6.86 -11.58 -17.59
CA PRO A 38 -5.83 -11.59 -16.55
C PRO A 38 -5.36 -10.20 -16.11
N ASP A 39 -5.18 -9.27 -17.05
CA ASP A 39 -4.74 -7.91 -16.71
C ASP A 39 -5.81 -7.14 -15.92
N VAL A 40 -7.09 -7.27 -16.28
CA VAL A 40 -8.19 -6.67 -15.50
C VAL A 40 -8.25 -7.29 -14.10
N LYS A 41 -8.05 -8.60 -13.95
CA LYS A 41 -7.94 -9.25 -12.62
C LYS A 41 -6.74 -8.70 -11.82
N ARG A 42 -5.60 -8.47 -12.47
CA ARG A 42 -4.40 -7.84 -11.85
C ARG A 42 -4.72 -6.42 -11.38
N MET A 43 -5.32 -5.58 -12.23
CA MET A 43 -5.73 -4.21 -11.88
C MET A 43 -6.71 -4.21 -10.68
N LEU A 44 -7.73 -5.06 -10.72
CA LEU A 44 -8.71 -5.17 -9.64
C LEU A 44 -8.09 -5.71 -8.34
N LEU A 45 -7.13 -6.63 -8.41
CA LEU A 45 -6.40 -7.11 -7.24
C LEU A 45 -5.47 -6.04 -6.66
N TYR A 46 -4.80 -5.25 -7.50
CA TYR A 46 -4.02 -4.10 -7.07
C TYR A 46 -4.88 -3.09 -6.31
N MET A 47 -6.03 -2.71 -6.87
CA MET A 47 -6.97 -1.80 -6.19
C MET A 47 -7.46 -2.38 -4.88
N LYS A 48 -7.93 -3.64 -4.90
CA LYS A 48 -8.45 -4.33 -3.72
C LYS A 48 -7.43 -4.40 -2.61
N SER A 49 -6.23 -4.91 -2.89
CA SER A 49 -5.19 -5.11 -1.89
C SER A 49 -4.73 -3.78 -1.31
N THR A 50 -4.51 -2.77 -2.15
CA THR A 50 -4.14 -1.42 -1.70
C THR A 50 -5.21 -0.80 -0.80
N ILE A 51 -6.50 -0.86 -1.17
CA ILE A 51 -7.60 -0.35 -0.35
C ILE A 51 -7.71 -1.08 0.99
N GLU A 52 -7.57 -2.40 0.96
CA GLU A 52 -7.62 -3.21 2.17
C GLU A 52 -6.47 -2.89 3.13
N GLY A 53 -5.26 -2.70 2.59
CA GLY A 53 -4.09 -2.20 3.31
C GLY A 53 -4.34 -0.83 3.96
N MET A 54 -4.80 0.14 3.17
CA MET A 54 -5.13 1.49 3.66
C MET A 54 -6.18 1.46 4.76
N ARG A 55 -7.23 0.63 4.61
CA ARG A 55 -8.27 0.50 5.63
C ARG A 55 -7.73 -0.12 6.93
N MET A 56 -6.92 -1.16 6.83
CA MET A 56 -6.26 -1.75 8.01
C MET A 56 -5.40 -0.72 8.71
N LEU A 57 -4.66 0.10 7.97
CA LEU A 57 -3.81 1.14 8.53
C LEU A 57 -4.62 2.22 9.26
N CYS A 58 -5.69 2.74 8.66
CA CYS A 58 -6.57 3.73 9.32
C CYS A 58 -7.19 3.18 10.61
N LEU A 59 -7.69 1.95 10.58
CA LEU A 59 -8.31 1.33 11.76
C LEU A 59 -7.27 1.01 12.84
N PHE A 60 -6.05 0.61 12.44
CA PHE A 60 -4.95 0.38 13.37
C PHE A 60 -4.53 1.69 14.05
N LEU A 61 -4.43 2.79 13.29
CA LEU A 61 -4.15 4.11 13.85
C LEU A 61 -5.24 4.53 14.85
N ALA A 62 -6.51 4.46 14.45
CA ALA A 62 -7.65 4.83 15.30
C ALA A 62 -7.70 4.00 16.61
N TYR A 63 -7.40 2.70 16.53
CA TYR A 63 -7.30 1.85 17.71
C TYR A 63 -6.22 2.33 18.70
N HIS A 64 -5.07 2.79 18.19
CA HIS A 64 -4.01 3.35 19.04
C HIS A 64 -4.34 4.75 19.55
N GLU A 65 -5.07 5.55 18.80
CA GLU A 65 -5.64 6.81 19.29
C GLU A 65 -6.58 6.54 20.47
N ASP A 66 -7.47 5.56 20.39
CA ASP A 66 -8.34 5.19 21.51
C ASP A 66 -7.51 4.78 22.74
N ILE A 67 -6.53 3.88 22.59
CA ILE A 67 -5.64 3.46 23.71
C ILE A 67 -4.96 4.67 24.37
N MET A 68 -4.47 5.62 23.56
CA MET A 68 -3.81 6.83 24.06
C MET A 68 -4.74 7.68 24.94
N HIS A 69 -6.04 7.70 24.67
CA HIS A 69 -7.02 8.50 25.41
C HIS A 69 -7.66 7.75 26.59
N VAL A 70 -7.84 6.43 26.50
CA VAL A 70 -8.67 5.68 27.47
C VAL A 70 -7.89 4.67 28.32
N SER A 71 -6.67 4.28 27.95
CA SER A 71 -5.90 3.33 28.76
C SER A 71 -5.46 3.94 30.09
N LYS A 72 -5.50 3.12 31.14
CA LYS A 72 -4.99 3.46 32.47
C LYS A 72 -3.52 3.11 32.66
N SER A 73 -2.92 2.41 31.69
CA SER A 73 -1.51 2.02 31.73
C SER A 73 -0.65 3.09 31.05
N ALA A 74 0.24 3.74 31.81
CA ALA A 74 1.15 4.76 31.27
C ALA A 74 2.05 4.20 30.16
N ASP A 75 2.45 2.92 30.26
CA ASP A 75 3.28 2.27 29.25
C ASP A 75 2.51 2.02 27.95
N GLU A 76 1.23 1.63 28.03
CA GLU A 76 0.38 1.46 26.85
C GLU A 76 0.09 2.79 26.14
N VAL A 77 -0.15 3.86 26.92
CA VAL A 77 -0.34 5.21 26.41
C VAL A 77 0.94 5.67 25.70
N LYS A 78 2.11 5.49 26.32
CA LYS A 78 3.40 5.87 25.72
C LYS A 78 3.67 5.12 24.42
N ALA A 79 3.50 3.80 24.42
CA ALA A 79 3.71 2.98 23.22
C ALA A 79 2.74 3.35 22.10
N SER A 80 1.45 3.56 22.43
CA SER A 80 0.43 3.94 21.45
C SER A 80 0.65 5.34 20.90
N THR A 81 1.09 6.28 21.74
CA THR A 81 1.50 7.62 21.30
C THR A 81 2.59 7.51 20.23
N GLY A 82 3.63 6.70 20.47
CA GLY A 82 4.69 6.50 19.48
C GLY A 82 4.21 5.90 18.16
N ILE A 83 3.21 5.00 18.20
CA ILE A 83 2.58 4.45 17.00
C ILE A 83 1.74 5.51 16.27
N VAL A 84 0.92 6.27 17.00
CA VAL A 84 0.10 7.34 16.40
C VAL A 84 1.01 8.35 15.71
N GLU A 85 2.05 8.81 16.40
CA GLU A 85 2.96 9.82 15.87
C GLU A 85 3.67 9.42 14.58
N ILE A 86 4.12 8.17 14.45
CA ILE A 86 4.84 7.72 13.24
C ILE A 86 3.89 7.34 12.11
N LEU A 87 2.68 6.86 12.41
CA LEU A 87 1.74 6.42 11.39
C LEU A 87 0.82 7.53 10.87
N THR A 88 0.60 8.61 11.62
CA THR A 88 -0.24 9.73 11.15
C THR A 88 0.25 10.33 9.82
N PRO A 89 1.54 10.65 9.61
CA PRO A 89 2.02 11.12 8.32
C PRO A 89 1.88 10.08 7.20
N ILE A 90 1.96 8.78 7.53
CA ILE A 90 1.76 7.69 6.56
C ILE A 90 0.29 7.58 6.16
N VAL A 91 -0.64 7.69 7.12
CA VAL A 91 -2.08 7.73 6.88
C VAL A 91 -2.45 8.95 6.05
N LYS A 92 -1.80 10.09 6.24
CA LYS A 92 -2.05 11.28 5.43
C LYS A 92 -1.42 11.15 4.04
N ALA A 93 -0.09 11.15 3.95
CA ALA A 93 0.64 11.23 2.69
C ALA A 93 0.59 9.92 1.89
N GLY A 94 0.79 8.78 2.55
CA GLY A 94 0.81 7.48 1.89
C GLY A 94 -0.55 7.09 1.31
N ILE A 95 -1.64 7.31 2.04
CA ILE A 95 -3.00 6.99 1.57
C ILE A 95 -3.46 7.97 0.48
N SER A 96 -3.09 9.25 0.56
CA SER A 96 -3.45 10.21 -0.50
C SER A 96 -2.70 9.91 -1.80
N ASP A 97 -1.40 9.59 -1.75
CA ASP A 97 -0.62 9.14 -2.91
C ASP A 97 -1.20 7.84 -3.51
N ALA A 98 -1.41 6.82 -2.69
CA ALA A 98 -1.99 5.56 -3.14
C ALA A 98 -3.45 5.70 -3.61
N GLY A 99 -4.20 6.60 -2.98
CA GLY A 99 -5.59 6.90 -3.30
C GLY A 99 -5.76 7.39 -4.72
N TRP A 100 -4.86 8.26 -5.19
CA TRP A 100 -4.78 8.73 -6.57
C TRP A 100 -4.49 7.59 -7.55
N LEU A 101 -3.50 6.74 -7.26
CA LEU A 101 -3.16 5.61 -8.13
C LEU A 101 -4.31 4.61 -8.24
N VAL A 102 -5.01 4.33 -7.15
CA VAL A 102 -6.20 3.47 -7.14
C VAL A 102 -7.32 4.07 -8.01
N THR A 103 -7.56 5.38 -7.95
CA THR A 103 -8.60 6.00 -8.80
C THR A 103 -8.18 6.05 -10.27
N ALA A 104 -6.89 6.23 -10.56
CA ALA A 104 -6.37 6.13 -11.92
C ALA A 104 -6.56 4.73 -12.50
N GLU A 105 -6.26 3.67 -11.72
CA GLU A 105 -6.52 2.29 -12.12
C GLU A 105 -8.03 2.04 -12.33
N ALA A 106 -8.89 2.65 -11.52
CA ALA A 106 -10.34 2.57 -11.71
C ALA A 106 -10.76 3.16 -13.07
N MET A 107 -10.23 4.31 -13.46
CA MET A 107 -10.47 4.90 -14.79
C MET A 107 -9.96 3.96 -15.88
N GLN A 108 -8.78 3.36 -15.71
CA GLN A 108 -8.20 2.41 -16.65
C GLN A 108 -9.09 1.18 -16.89
N VAL A 109 -9.73 0.64 -15.85
CA VAL A 109 -10.68 -0.49 -15.96
C VAL A 109 -11.88 -0.13 -16.86
N TYR A 110 -12.28 1.13 -16.90
CA TYR A 110 -13.36 1.59 -17.78
C TYR A 110 -12.91 1.82 -19.25
N GLY A 111 -11.60 1.88 -19.50
CA GLY A 111 -11.06 2.30 -20.80
C GLY A 111 -11.43 3.76 -21.11
N GLY A 112 -11.77 4.06 -22.37
CA GLY A 112 -12.13 5.43 -22.78
C GLY A 112 -13.29 6.04 -21.97
N TYR A 113 -14.27 5.21 -21.57
CA TYR A 113 -15.38 5.67 -20.72
C TYR A 113 -14.95 6.13 -19.34
N GLY A 114 -13.77 5.70 -18.86
CA GLY A 114 -13.22 6.13 -17.58
C GLY A 114 -12.79 7.59 -17.59
N TYR A 115 -12.69 8.20 -18.77
CA TYR A 115 -12.39 9.63 -18.97
C TYR A 115 -13.66 10.46 -19.21
N CYS A 116 -14.82 9.83 -19.33
CA CYS A 116 -16.10 10.50 -19.55
C CYS A 116 -16.81 10.80 -18.22
N GLN A 117 -17.46 11.95 -18.14
CA GLN A 117 -18.21 12.39 -16.95
C GLN A 117 -19.51 11.60 -16.69
N GLU A 118 -19.91 10.70 -17.60
CA GLU A 118 -21.05 9.80 -17.41
C GLU A 118 -20.81 8.81 -16.26
N TYR A 119 -19.54 8.45 -15.99
CA TYR A 119 -19.16 7.56 -14.90
C TYR A 119 -18.41 8.31 -13.80
N PRO A 120 -18.65 8.00 -12.52
CA PRO A 120 -18.12 8.79 -11.41
C PRO A 120 -16.61 8.58 -11.15
N VAL A 121 -15.95 7.68 -11.88
CA VAL A 121 -14.54 7.32 -11.63
C VAL A 121 -13.57 8.47 -11.91
N GLU A 122 -13.85 9.30 -12.92
CA GLU A 122 -13.05 10.50 -13.21
C GLU A 122 -13.18 11.53 -12.08
N GLN A 123 -14.40 11.70 -11.56
CA GLN A 123 -14.67 12.60 -10.44
C GLN A 123 -13.93 12.13 -9.19
N TYR A 124 -13.98 10.83 -8.86
CA TYR A 124 -13.22 10.30 -7.72
C TYR A 124 -11.71 10.55 -7.85
N ALA A 125 -11.16 10.50 -9.08
CA ALA A 125 -9.75 10.82 -9.31
C ALA A 125 -9.45 12.31 -9.07
N ARG A 126 -10.26 13.22 -9.61
CA ARG A 126 -10.11 14.66 -9.35
C ARG A 126 -10.21 14.97 -7.86
N ASP A 127 -11.24 14.45 -7.20
CA ASP A 127 -11.56 14.77 -5.81
C ASP A 127 -10.53 14.17 -4.84
N ILE A 128 -9.91 13.02 -5.14
CA ILE A 128 -8.89 12.44 -4.26
C ILE A 128 -7.57 13.24 -4.30
N LYS A 129 -7.32 14.04 -5.34
CA LYS A 129 -6.02 14.72 -5.48
C LYS A 129 -5.78 15.77 -4.40
N VAL A 130 -6.84 16.44 -3.94
CA VAL A 130 -6.75 17.50 -2.91
C VAL A 130 -6.13 17.00 -1.61
N PHE A 131 -6.32 15.71 -1.27
CA PHE A 131 -5.79 15.12 -0.04
C PHE A 131 -4.26 15.09 0.00
N SER A 132 -3.59 15.14 -1.16
CA SER A 132 -2.12 15.25 -1.24
C SER A 132 -1.59 16.68 -1.00
N ILE A 133 -2.49 17.68 -0.98
CA ILE A 133 -2.17 19.10 -1.03
C ILE A 133 -2.53 19.80 0.30
N TYR A 134 -3.77 19.68 0.76
CA TYR A 134 -4.25 20.36 1.96
C TYR A 134 -3.68 19.76 3.26
N GLU A 135 -3.94 20.39 4.41
CA GLU A 135 -3.52 19.90 5.74
C GLU A 135 -2.03 19.49 5.81
N GLY A 136 -1.19 20.30 5.16
CA GLY A 136 0.22 20.02 4.91
C GLY A 136 0.42 19.11 3.70
N THR A 137 1.17 19.59 2.70
CA THR A 137 1.45 18.80 1.48
C THR A 137 2.17 17.49 1.81
N ASN A 138 2.10 16.51 0.91
CA ASN A 138 2.77 15.22 1.14
C ASN A 138 4.28 15.33 1.37
N ALA A 139 4.93 16.35 0.79
CA ALA A 139 6.34 16.65 1.08
C ALA A 139 6.55 17.13 2.53
N ILE A 140 5.68 18.01 3.04
CA ILE A 140 5.75 18.47 4.43
C ILE A 140 5.49 17.32 5.42
N GLN A 141 4.52 16.45 5.12
CA GLN A 141 4.24 15.26 5.92
C GLN A 141 5.43 14.28 5.91
N SER A 142 6.09 14.13 4.76
CA SER A 142 7.30 13.30 4.64
C SER A 142 8.47 13.86 5.45
N LEU A 143 8.64 15.19 5.47
CA LEU A 143 9.64 15.85 6.30
C LEU A 143 9.34 15.71 7.79
N ASP A 144 8.08 15.87 8.20
CA ASP A 144 7.65 15.62 9.59
C ASP A 144 8.02 14.20 10.02
N LEU A 145 7.62 13.21 9.22
CA LEU A 145 7.90 11.80 9.46
C LEU A 145 9.40 11.54 9.61
N GLN A 146 10.19 11.92 8.61
CA GLN A 146 11.63 11.66 8.59
C GLN A 146 12.33 12.34 9.76
N MET A 147 12.12 13.64 9.91
CA MET A 147 12.90 14.44 10.85
C MET A 147 12.35 14.30 12.26
N ARG A 148 11.10 14.70 12.50
CA ARG A 148 10.55 14.81 13.85
C ARG A 148 10.09 13.47 14.42
N LYS A 149 9.49 12.59 13.60
CA LYS A 149 8.90 11.34 14.09
C LYS A 149 9.88 10.17 14.12
N ILE A 150 10.98 10.23 13.36
CA ILE A 150 12.01 9.19 13.31
C ILE A 150 13.36 9.71 13.82
N LEU A 151 14.05 10.56 13.05
CA LEU A 151 15.48 10.83 13.29
C LEU A 151 15.76 11.65 14.56
N MET A 152 14.91 12.63 14.87
CA MET A 152 15.02 13.50 16.05
C MET A 152 14.17 13.01 17.23
N ASN A 153 13.37 11.95 17.04
CA ASN A 153 12.61 11.35 18.12
C ASN A 153 13.60 10.71 19.12
N PRO A 154 13.49 10.97 20.43
CA PRO A 154 14.43 10.44 21.43
C PRO A 154 14.62 8.92 21.29
N GLU A 155 15.87 8.50 21.12
CA GLU A 155 16.26 7.10 20.89
C GLU A 155 15.54 6.40 19.72
N MET A 156 14.95 7.17 18.79
CA MET A 156 14.03 6.69 17.75
C MET A 156 12.91 5.80 18.32
N PHE A 157 12.39 6.14 19.51
CA PHE A 157 11.36 5.39 20.23
C PHE A 157 10.15 5.02 19.36
N ASN A 158 9.60 5.97 18.60
CA ASN A 158 8.43 5.73 17.74
C ASN A 158 8.71 4.66 16.68
N TYR A 159 9.89 4.75 16.06
CA TYR A 159 10.35 3.77 15.08
C TYR A 159 10.59 2.38 15.71
N LYS A 160 11.18 2.34 16.91
CA LYS A 160 11.35 1.08 17.67
C LYS A 160 10.00 0.43 18.00
N CYS A 161 8.98 1.21 18.36
CA CYS A 161 7.62 0.70 18.59
C CYS A 161 7.06 0.03 17.34
N LEU A 162 7.14 0.71 16.18
CA LEU A 162 6.68 0.14 14.91
C LEU A 162 7.44 -1.15 14.54
N LYS A 163 8.77 -1.15 14.67
CA LYS A 163 9.59 -2.34 14.42
C LYS A 163 9.16 -3.52 15.26
N LYS A 164 8.81 -3.30 16.52
CA LYS A 164 8.31 -4.35 17.42
C LYS A 164 7.04 -4.99 16.88
N TYR A 165 6.05 -4.21 16.43
CA TYR A 165 4.82 -4.76 15.83
C TYR A 165 5.09 -5.60 14.57
N ILE A 166 6.00 -5.13 13.72
CA ILE A 166 6.40 -5.86 12.51
C ILE A 166 7.08 -7.19 12.89
N ALA A 167 8.03 -7.15 13.82
CA ALA A 167 8.73 -8.34 14.30
C ALA A 167 7.80 -9.36 14.98
N ASP A 168 6.88 -8.89 15.84
CA ASP A 168 5.89 -9.74 16.51
C ASP A 168 4.96 -10.40 15.48
N THR A 169 4.60 -9.67 14.41
CA THR A 169 3.80 -10.21 13.31
C THR A 169 4.55 -11.26 12.50
N VAL A 170 5.82 -11.00 12.17
CA VAL A 170 6.70 -11.97 11.49
C VAL A 170 6.83 -13.25 12.32
N ALA A 171 7.00 -13.12 13.64
CA ALA A 171 7.06 -14.26 14.55
C ALA A 171 5.75 -15.05 14.56
N LYS A 172 4.60 -14.35 14.68
CA LYS A 172 3.27 -14.96 14.67
C LYS A 172 2.93 -15.65 13.35
N ALA A 173 3.46 -15.17 12.22
CA ALA A 173 3.19 -15.73 10.91
C ALA A 173 3.83 -17.11 10.71
N LYS A 174 4.91 -17.44 11.42
CA LYS A 174 5.61 -18.73 11.31
C LYS A 174 4.66 -19.89 11.62
N GLY A 175 4.65 -20.89 10.74
CA GLY A 175 3.76 -22.04 10.86
C GLY A 175 2.31 -21.81 10.41
N ILE A 176 1.93 -20.57 10.08
CA ILE A 176 0.60 -20.21 9.56
C ILE A 176 0.68 -19.75 8.10
N VAL A 177 1.67 -18.91 7.80
CA VAL A 177 1.88 -18.30 6.48
C VAL A 177 3.09 -18.94 5.82
N ASP A 178 3.03 -19.14 4.51
CA ASP A 178 4.17 -19.60 3.72
C ASP A 178 5.34 -18.60 3.79
N ASP A 179 6.55 -19.10 4.02
CA ASP A 179 7.77 -18.30 4.16
C ASP A 179 8.02 -17.37 2.98
N ARG A 180 7.52 -17.69 1.78
CA ARG A 180 7.61 -16.81 0.61
C ARG A 180 6.93 -15.45 0.81
N TYR A 181 5.99 -15.34 1.75
CA TYR A 181 5.33 -14.09 2.12
C TYR A 181 5.87 -13.49 3.43
N ILE A 182 6.50 -14.29 4.29
CA ILE A 182 7.13 -13.81 5.53
C ILE A 182 8.48 -13.16 5.21
N ALA A 183 9.32 -13.87 4.46
CA ALA A 183 10.72 -13.47 4.21
C ALA A 183 10.86 -12.10 3.53
N PRO A 184 10.04 -11.73 2.52
CA PRO A 184 10.12 -10.39 1.95
C PRO A 184 9.86 -9.29 2.96
N VAL A 185 8.88 -9.45 3.87
CA VAL A 185 8.52 -8.42 4.87
C VAL A 185 9.64 -8.26 5.91
N ALA A 186 10.19 -9.38 6.41
CA ALA A 186 11.33 -9.35 7.32
C ALA A 186 12.55 -8.66 6.70
N ARG A 187 12.93 -9.09 5.47
CA ARG A 187 14.00 -8.45 4.70
C ARG A 187 13.72 -6.98 4.39
N GLY A 188 12.46 -6.64 4.15
CA GLY A 188 12.04 -5.26 3.89
C GLY A 188 12.32 -4.35 5.09
N MET A 189 12.06 -4.84 6.30
CA MET A 189 12.38 -4.12 7.54
C MET A 189 13.89 -3.95 7.72
N GLU A 190 14.68 -4.99 7.49
CA GLU A 190 16.16 -4.91 7.54
C GLU A 190 16.71 -3.88 6.54
N LYS A 191 16.19 -3.89 5.30
CA LYS A 191 16.58 -2.91 4.27
C LYS A 191 16.13 -1.50 4.58
N PHE A 192 15.02 -1.32 5.27
CA PHE A 192 14.60 0.00 5.73
C PHE A 192 15.46 0.50 6.90
N ASP A 193 15.94 -0.39 7.78
CA ASP A 193 16.91 -0.03 8.82
C ASP A 193 18.22 0.50 8.25
N GLU A 194 18.70 -0.06 7.13
CA GLU A 194 19.87 0.45 6.41
C GLU A 194 19.66 1.91 5.95
N VAL A 195 18.45 2.23 5.43
CA VAL A 195 18.07 3.60 5.04
C VAL A 195 18.06 4.54 6.25
N ILE A 196 17.40 4.15 7.35
CA ILE A 196 17.32 4.99 8.56
C ILE A 196 18.71 5.20 9.16
N THR A 197 19.58 4.19 9.13
CA THR A 197 20.97 4.29 9.61
C THR A 197 21.77 5.27 8.76
N MET A 198 21.68 5.17 7.43
CA MET A 198 22.33 6.10 6.50
C MET A 198 21.86 7.54 6.75
N MET A 199 20.54 7.76 6.86
CA MET A 199 19.98 9.09 7.12
C MET A 199 20.37 9.63 8.49
N GLY A 200 20.43 8.80 9.53
CA GLY A 200 20.94 9.19 10.85
C GLY A 200 22.39 9.69 10.78
N LYS A 201 23.24 9.02 10.00
CA LYS A 201 24.61 9.47 9.75
C LYS A 201 24.65 10.81 9.00
N GLN A 202 23.82 10.97 7.96
CA GLN A 202 23.71 12.23 7.23
C GLN A 202 23.29 13.40 8.14
N LEU A 203 22.40 13.15 9.10
CA LEU A 203 21.98 14.15 10.08
C LEU A 203 23.14 14.59 10.98
N GLN A 204 23.92 13.64 11.48
CA GLN A 204 25.10 13.93 12.30
C GLN A 204 26.17 14.71 11.53
N GLU A 205 26.33 14.41 10.24
CA GLU A 205 27.28 15.08 9.34
C GLU A 205 26.76 16.44 8.80
N GLY A 206 25.54 16.87 9.18
CA GLY A 206 24.96 18.13 8.72
C GLY A 206 24.56 18.15 7.24
N LYS A 207 24.34 16.99 6.61
CA LYS A 207 23.96 16.85 5.19
C LYS A 207 22.47 17.11 4.96
N PHE A 208 21.98 18.28 5.38
CA PHE A 208 20.55 18.63 5.38
C PHE A 208 19.91 18.63 3.99
N LEU A 209 20.62 19.08 2.95
CA LEU A 209 20.07 19.09 1.58
C LEU A 209 19.74 17.67 1.09
N ALA A 210 20.63 16.71 1.34
CA ALA A 210 20.42 15.31 0.98
C ALA A 210 19.27 14.67 1.77
N LEU A 211 19.16 14.99 3.07
CA LEU A 211 18.07 14.52 3.91
C LEU A 211 16.72 15.01 3.41
N VAL A 212 16.59 16.32 3.19
CA VAL A 212 15.34 16.95 2.74
C VAL A 212 14.94 16.45 1.36
N ALA A 213 15.91 16.29 0.43
CA ALA A 213 15.64 15.74 -0.90
C ALA A 213 15.10 14.29 -0.85
N ASN A 214 15.50 13.51 0.15
CA ASN A 214 15.10 12.11 0.31
C ASN A 214 13.92 11.89 1.27
N ALA A 215 13.32 12.96 1.82
CA ALA A 215 12.18 12.84 2.72
C ALA A 215 10.99 12.11 2.09
N THR A 216 10.53 12.61 0.92
CA THR A 216 9.42 12.01 0.17
C THR A 216 9.76 10.60 -0.33
N PRO A 217 10.92 10.34 -0.96
CA PRO A 217 11.33 8.98 -1.31
C PRO A 217 11.29 7.99 -0.13
N MET A 218 11.78 8.39 1.05
CA MET A 218 11.75 7.53 2.25
C MET A 218 10.32 7.25 2.70
N GLN A 219 9.45 8.26 2.76
CA GLN A 219 8.04 8.08 3.09
C GLN A 219 7.35 7.13 2.10
N GLN A 220 7.62 7.29 0.80
CA GLN A 220 7.06 6.45 -0.28
C GLN A 220 7.62 5.02 -0.27
N ALA A 221 8.80 4.79 0.33
CA ALA A 221 9.30 3.46 0.62
C ALA A 221 8.67 2.88 1.90
N MET A 222 8.48 3.69 2.94
CA MET A 222 7.90 3.24 4.21
C MET A 222 6.45 2.80 4.07
N PHE A 223 5.64 3.49 3.26
CA PHE A 223 4.24 3.15 3.05
C PHE A 223 4.00 1.69 2.59
N PRO A 224 4.59 1.20 1.48
CA PRO A 224 4.39 -0.18 1.06
C PRO A 224 4.96 -1.21 2.05
N LEU A 225 6.00 -0.87 2.83
CA LEU A 225 6.47 -1.72 3.93
C LEU A 225 5.40 -1.90 5.01
N ILE A 226 4.78 -0.81 5.45
CA ILE A 226 3.69 -0.85 6.44
C ILE A 226 2.50 -1.63 5.89
N VAL A 227 2.12 -1.40 4.63
CA VAL A 227 1.00 -2.12 4.02
C VAL A 227 1.31 -3.62 3.86
N ALA A 228 2.55 -3.99 3.52
CA ALA A 228 2.97 -5.39 3.44
C ALA A 228 2.94 -6.07 4.81
N TRP A 229 3.37 -5.38 5.86
CA TRP A 229 3.23 -5.85 7.24
C TRP A 229 1.77 -6.10 7.62
N LEU A 230 0.86 -5.16 7.34
CA LEU A 230 -0.57 -5.33 7.64
C LEU A 230 -1.20 -6.48 6.85
N HIS A 231 -0.77 -6.71 5.61
CA HIS A 231 -1.18 -7.89 4.84
C HIS A 231 -0.64 -9.18 5.44
N LEU A 232 0.60 -9.19 5.93
CA LEU A 232 1.16 -10.35 6.63
C LEU A 232 0.37 -10.64 7.91
N TRP A 233 0.03 -9.61 8.69
CA TRP A 233 -0.83 -9.73 9.87
C TRP A 233 -2.22 -10.29 9.49
N SER A 234 -2.83 -9.77 8.42
CA SER A 234 -4.09 -10.28 7.87
C SER A 234 -3.99 -11.76 7.48
N LEU A 235 -2.88 -12.22 6.89
CA LEU A 235 -2.69 -13.63 6.55
C LEU A 235 -2.67 -14.54 7.78
N THR A 236 -2.12 -14.08 8.91
CA THR A 236 -2.13 -14.87 10.17
C THR A 236 -3.55 -15.22 10.66
N ILE A 237 -4.56 -14.44 10.25
CA ILE A 237 -5.97 -14.60 10.63
C ILE A 237 -6.74 -15.27 9.50
N THR A 238 -6.54 -14.80 8.26
CA THR A 238 -7.39 -15.14 7.12
C THR A 238 -7.06 -16.49 6.50
N ILE A 239 -5.82 -16.97 6.59
CA ILE A 239 -5.47 -18.32 6.12
C ILE A 239 -6.20 -19.40 6.94
N PRO A 240 -6.13 -19.44 8.28
CA PRO A 240 -6.87 -20.43 9.07
C PRO A 240 -8.38 -20.38 8.83
N LYS A 241 -8.96 -19.17 8.77
CA LYS A 241 -10.40 -18.97 8.50
C LYS A 241 -10.79 -19.46 7.10
N SER A 242 -10.02 -19.12 6.07
CA SER A 242 -10.26 -19.59 4.71
C SER A 242 -10.13 -21.11 4.62
N LYS A 243 -9.16 -21.72 5.30
CA LYS A 243 -9.00 -23.19 5.31
C LYS A 243 -10.18 -23.88 5.98
N ALA A 244 -10.70 -23.34 7.08
CA ALA A 244 -11.87 -23.89 7.76
C ALA A 244 -13.15 -23.86 6.88
N LEU A 245 -13.28 -22.84 6.03
CA LEU A 245 -14.47 -22.65 5.19
C LEU A 245 -14.38 -23.32 3.81
N VAL A 246 -13.20 -23.34 3.21
CA VAL A 246 -12.98 -23.81 1.82
C VAL A 246 -12.33 -25.20 1.77
N GLY A 247 -11.64 -25.61 2.84
CA GLY A 247 -10.86 -26.84 2.86
C GLY A 247 -9.80 -26.88 1.77
N ASP A 248 -9.60 -28.06 1.19
CA ASP A 248 -8.66 -28.31 0.08
C ASP A 248 -9.35 -28.30 -1.30
N ALA A 249 -10.58 -27.78 -1.38
CA ALA A 249 -11.35 -27.74 -2.63
C ALA A 249 -10.61 -26.95 -3.72
N LYS A 250 -10.68 -27.45 -4.97
CA LYS A 250 -10.04 -26.85 -6.15
C LYS A 250 -11.03 -26.75 -7.31
N GLY A 251 -10.66 -25.99 -8.34
CA GLY A 251 -11.41 -25.92 -9.60
C GLY A 251 -12.90 -25.54 -9.40
N ALA A 252 -13.78 -26.33 -10.01
CA ALA A 252 -15.23 -26.10 -9.99
C ALA A 252 -15.83 -26.21 -8.58
N ASP A 253 -15.39 -27.17 -7.76
CA ASP A 253 -15.90 -27.35 -6.40
C ASP A 253 -15.59 -26.14 -5.53
N ARG A 254 -14.35 -25.65 -5.62
CA ARG A 254 -13.96 -24.40 -4.96
C ARG A 254 -14.81 -23.24 -5.42
N LYS A 255 -15.00 -23.09 -6.74
CA LYS A 255 -15.81 -22.00 -7.31
C LYS A 255 -17.23 -22.02 -6.74
N LYS A 256 -17.86 -23.19 -6.71
CA LYS A 256 -19.20 -23.39 -6.17
C LYS A 256 -19.29 -23.01 -4.68
N ILE A 257 -18.33 -23.44 -3.86
CA ILE A 257 -18.28 -23.04 -2.42
C ILE A 257 -18.25 -21.52 -2.27
N LEU A 258 -17.47 -20.81 -3.10
CA LEU A 258 -17.37 -19.35 -3.02
C LEU A 258 -18.62 -18.64 -3.55
N GLU A 259 -19.36 -19.24 -4.48
CA GLU A 259 -20.64 -18.71 -4.96
C GLU A 259 -21.73 -18.86 -3.90
N ASP A 260 -21.77 -20.00 -3.21
CA ASP A 260 -22.81 -20.35 -2.25
C ASP A 260 -22.54 -19.79 -0.83
N ASN A 261 -21.28 -19.51 -0.47
CA ASN A 261 -20.89 -19.04 0.86
C ASN A 261 -20.13 -17.69 0.80
N PRO A 262 -20.81 -16.56 1.11
CA PRO A 262 -20.20 -15.22 1.12
C PRO A 262 -19.03 -15.07 2.10
N GLU A 263 -19.05 -15.76 3.23
CA GLU A 263 -17.97 -15.72 4.21
C GLU A 263 -16.71 -16.42 3.66
N ALA A 264 -16.89 -17.57 3.01
CA ALA A 264 -15.82 -18.28 2.31
C ALA A 264 -15.23 -17.42 1.19
N ALA A 265 -16.07 -16.75 0.39
CA ALA A 265 -15.65 -15.80 -0.64
C ALA A 265 -14.84 -14.64 -0.05
N TYR A 266 -15.29 -14.08 1.07
CA TYR A 266 -14.61 -12.99 1.77
C TYR A 266 -13.20 -13.39 2.22
N TYR A 267 -13.06 -14.44 3.04
CA TYR A 267 -11.75 -14.86 3.55
C TYR A 267 -10.82 -15.35 2.45
N SER A 268 -11.35 -16.07 1.46
CA SER A 268 -10.56 -16.45 0.30
C SER A 268 -10.05 -15.23 -0.47
N GLY A 269 -10.89 -14.22 -0.65
CA GLY A 269 -10.50 -12.98 -1.31
C GLY A 269 -9.47 -12.18 -0.53
N ARG A 270 -9.55 -12.18 0.81
CA ARG A 270 -8.57 -11.54 1.72
C ARG A 270 -7.21 -12.22 1.69
N VAL A 271 -7.17 -13.54 1.58
CA VAL A 271 -5.93 -14.28 1.38
C VAL A 271 -5.30 -13.90 0.04
N LEU A 272 -6.08 -13.94 -1.05
CA LEU A 272 -5.57 -13.61 -2.39
C LEU A 272 -5.08 -12.16 -2.51
N SER A 273 -5.79 -11.18 -1.94
CA SER A 273 -5.36 -9.78 -1.97
C SER A 273 -4.04 -9.57 -1.20
N SER A 274 -3.88 -10.22 -0.04
CA SER A 274 -2.67 -10.11 0.77
C SER A 274 -1.48 -10.80 0.11
N GLN A 275 -1.70 -11.98 -0.46
CA GLN A 275 -0.70 -12.69 -1.25
C GLN A 275 -0.27 -11.90 -2.48
N PHE A 276 -1.23 -11.28 -3.18
CA PHE A 276 -0.95 -10.42 -4.33
C PHE A 276 -0.12 -9.19 -3.93
N PHE A 277 -0.49 -8.49 -2.85
CA PHE A 277 0.28 -7.32 -2.42
C PHE A 277 1.71 -7.69 -2.08
N ILE A 278 1.92 -8.70 -1.23
CA ILE A 278 3.27 -9.09 -0.79
C ILE A 278 4.08 -9.68 -1.95
N GLY A 279 3.45 -10.46 -2.83
CA GLY A 279 4.13 -11.17 -3.92
C GLY A 279 4.39 -10.33 -5.17
N ALA A 280 3.52 -9.37 -5.50
CA ALA A 280 3.59 -8.62 -6.76
C ALA A 280 3.84 -7.11 -6.59
N GLU A 281 3.32 -6.50 -5.53
CA GLU A 281 3.42 -5.04 -5.33
C GLU A 281 4.59 -4.66 -4.42
N PHE A 282 4.72 -5.35 -3.29
CA PHE A 282 5.77 -5.09 -2.31
C PHE A 282 7.19 -5.26 -2.85
N PRO A 283 7.52 -6.15 -3.81
CA PRO A 283 8.88 -6.22 -4.36
C PRO A 283 9.41 -4.88 -4.93
N LYS A 284 8.51 -3.99 -5.39
CA LYS A 284 8.85 -2.64 -5.87
C LYS A 284 9.43 -1.75 -4.75
N PHE A 285 9.22 -2.10 -3.48
CA PHE A 285 9.86 -1.45 -2.32
C PHE A 285 11.38 -1.50 -2.40
N PHE A 286 11.96 -2.64 -2.80
CA PHE A 286 13.41 -2.81 -2.79
C PHE A 286 14.10 -1.88 -3.79
N GLY A 287 13.48 -1.62 -4.95
CA GLY A 287 13.95 -0.60 -5.89
C GLY A 287 13.88 0.82 -5.31
N ARG A 288 12.85 1.15 -4.52
CA ARG A 288 12.78 2.45 -3.83
C ARG A 288 13.89 2.61 -2.79
N VAL A 289 14.16 1.56 -2.03
CA VAL A 289 15.29 1.54 -1.08
C VAL A 289 16.60 1.75 -1.82
N GLU A 290 16.83 1.05 -2.92
CA GLU A 290 18.03 1.22 -3.75
C GLU A 290 18.17 2.67 -4.25
N CYS A 291 17.10 3.28 -4.76
CA CYS A 291 17.12 4.68 -5.17
C CYS A 291 17.57 5.63 -4.05
N ILE A 292 17.11 5.40 -2.81
CA ILE A 292 17.50 6.21 -1.65
C ILE A 292 18.97 5.96 -1.28
N MET A 293 19.38 4.69 -1.26
CA MET A 293 20.74 4.28 -0.89
C MET A 293 21.81 4.71 -1.90
N ASN A 294 21.43 4.89 -3.17
CA ASN A 294 22.30 5.46 -4.20
C ASN A 294 22.72 6.90 -3.86
N ASN A 295 21.95 7.60 -3.02
CA ASN A 295 22.24 8.94 -2.52
C ASN A 295 22.60 9.93 -3.66
N GLU A 296 21.80 9.89 -4.73
CA GLU A 296 22.01 10.71 -5.93
C GLU A 296 21.94 12.21 -5.59
N GLY A 297 22.95 12.97 -6.04
CA GLY A 297 23.14 14.38 -5.74
C GLY A 297 22.61 15.32 -6.82
N ALA A 298 22.09 14.83 -7.95
CA ALA A 298 21.59 15.66 -9.05
C ALA A 298 20.56 16.70 -8.58
N ALA A 299 19.62 16.32 -7.72
CA ALA A 299 18.60 17.22 -7.17
C ALA A 299 19.17 18.35 -6.28
N ILE A 300 20.40 18.19 -5.78
CA ILE A 300 21.10 19.19 -4.97
C ILE A 300 21.97 20.11 -5.86
N LYS A 301 22.47 19.58 -6.97
CA LYS A 301 23.39 20.26 -7.89
C LYS A 301 22.68 21.08 -8.96
N VAL A 302 21.41 20.78 -9.23
CA VAL A 302 20.65 21.41 -10.32
C VAL A 302 20.27 22.84 -9.95
N ASP A 303 20.53 23.76 -10.87
CA ASP A 303 20.13 25.16 -10.79
C ASP A 303 18.91 25.44 -11.69
N SER A 304 18.28 26.60 -11.51
CA SER A 304 17.10 27.00 -12.29
C SER A 304 17.39 27.00 -13.80
N GLU A 305 18.60 27.43 -14.19
CA GLU A 305 19.04 27.53 -15.58
C GLU A 305 19.18 26.17 -16.27
N ASN A 306 19.31 25.08 -15.52
CA ASN A 306 19.39 23.74 -16.10
C ASN A 306 18.02 23.23 -16.60
N PHE A 307 16.91 23.80 -16.14
CA PHE A 307 15.55 23.45 -16.60
C PHE A 307 15.21 24.15 -17.92
N THR A 308 15.96 23.82 -18.97
CA THR A 308 15.84 24.40 -20.31
C THR A 308 14.52 24.02 -21.00
N GLY A 309 14.07 24.84 -21.96
CA GLY A 309 12.86 24.59 -22.77
C GLY A 309 11.57 25.22 -22.24
N ALA A 310 11.59 25.79 -21.03
CA ALA A 310 10.51 26.65 -20.55
C ALA A 310 10.61 28.06 -21.17
N LEU A 311 9.46 28.65 -21.48
CA LEU A 311 9.40 30.07 -21.83
C LEU A 311 9.78 30.90 -20.60
N LYS A 312 10.53 31.99 -20.80
CA LYS A 312 10.69 33.00 -19.75
C LYS A 312 9.34 33.71 -19.60
N GLU A 313 8.69 33.51 -18.46
CA GLU A 313 7.56 34.34 -18.01
C GLU A 313 8.06 35.70 -17.50
#